data_AF-L8JB38-F1
#
_entry.id   AF-L8JB38-F1
#
_cell.length_a   1.000
_cell.length_b   1.000
_cell.length_c   1.000
_cell.angle_alpha   90.00
_cell.angle_beta   90.00
_cell.angle_gamma   90.00
#
_symmetry.space_group_name_H-M   'P 1'
#
loop_
_entity.id
_entity.type
_entity.pdbx_description
1 polymer ?
#
loop_
_entity_poly.entity_id
_entity_poly.type
_entity_poly.pdbx_seq_one_letter_code
_entity_poly.pdbx_strand_id
1 'polypeptide(L)'
;MSKEAEAQFRAAFERLKAGKPERTKPTGKITLNKINKESGLAHSYIHHKTFEKLREEFSEDIEGLNKVKAKADGEDYVGEAERTIKRLRDDVKTETRRKESYKSDLKELRVEADAAIAKSAIMAHRIFELEARERRCNEANVIKFNNR
;
A
#
# COMPACT_ATOMS: atom_id res chain seq x y z
N MET A 1 -0.89 0.18 -58.01
CA MET A 1 -0.60 0.88 -56.74
C MET A 1 -1.64 0.65 -55.63
N SER A 2 -2.97 0.55 -55.88
CA SER A 2 -3.97 0.37 -54.79
C SER A 2 -3.95 -1.01 -54.11
N LYS A 3 -3.90 -2.10 -54.89
CA LYS A 3 -4.09 -3.47 -54.36
C LYS A 3 -2.99 -3.96 -53.40
N GLU A 4 -1.74 -3.55 -53.61
CA GLU A 4 -0.61 -3.93 -52.75
C GLU A 4 -0.71 -3.26 -51.37
N ALA A 5 -1.10 -1.99 -51.33
CA ALA A 5 -1.27 -1.24 -50.09
C ALA A 5 -2.46 -1.78 -49.27
N GLU A 6 -3.55 -2.19 -49.94
CA GLU A 6 -4.69 -2.87 -49.30
C GLU A 6 -4.25 -4.21 -48.68
N ALA A 7 -3.50 -5.03 -49.41
CA ALA A 7 -2.99 -6.31 -48.90
C ALA A 7 -2.07 -6.13 -47.68
N GLN A 8 -1.19 -5.14 -47.69
CA GLN A 8 -0.33 -4.80 -46.56
C GLN A 8 -1.12 -4.36 -45.33
N PHE A 9 -2.21 -3.60 -45.53
CA PHE A 9 -3.08 -3.16 -44.44
C PHE A 9 -3.84 -4.34 -43.81
N ARG A 10 -4.37 -5.26 -44.63
CA ARG A 10 -5.01 -6.50 -44.15
C ARG A 10 -4.05 -7.40 -43.37
N ALA A 11 -2.83 -7.60 -43.90
CA ALA A 11 -1.80 -8.39 -43.23
C ALA A 11 -1.40 -7.79 -41.87
N ALA A 12 -1.28 -6.45 -41.80
CA ALA A 12 -1.00 -5.75 -40.55
C ALA A 12 -2.12 -5.92 -39.52
N PHE A 13 -3.39 -5.91 -39.96
CA PHE A 13 -4.53 -6.17 -39.08
C PHE A 13 -4.51 -7.59 -38.51
N GLU A 14 -4.26 -8.60 -39.34
CA GLU A 14 -4.17 -9.99 -38.90
C GLU A 14 -3.01 -10.22 -37.92
N ARG A 15 -1.84 -9.59 -38.15
CA ARG A 15 -0.73 -9.61 -37.18
C ARG A 15 -1.12 -9.03 -35.82
N LEU A 16 -1.86 -7.92 -35.82
CA LEU A 16 -2.35 -7.28 -34.59
C LEU A 16 -3.40 -8.12 -33.88
N LYS A 17 -4.26 -8.82 -34.64
CA LYS A 17 -5.25 -9.77 -34.13
C LYS A 17 -4.58 -11.00 -33.50
N ALA A 18 -3.53 -11.52 -34.13
CA ALA A 18 -2.72 -12.63 -33.63
C ALA A 18 -1.77 -12.25 -32.47
N GLY A 19 -1.70 -10.95 -32.10
CA GLY A 19 -0.86 -10.47 -31.00
C GLY A 19 0.64 -10.44 -31.31
N LYS A 20 1.04 -10.54 -32.58
CA LYS A 20 2.44 -10.53 -33.04
C LYS A 20 2.73 -9.32 -33.94
N PRO A 21 2.69 -8.08 -33.43
CA PRO A 21 3.09 -6.93 -34.21
C PRO A 21 4.61 -6.89 -34.40
N GLU A 22 5.03 -6.44 -35.57
CA GLU A 22 6.43 -6.28 -35.98
C GLU A 22 6.91 -4.84 -35.79
N ARG A 23 6.04 -3.84 -36.04
CA ARG A 23 6.41 -2.41 -36.05
C ARG A 23 5.81 -1.60 -34.90
N THR A 24 4.79 -2.13 -34.24
CA THR A 24 4.08 -1.46 -33.15
C THR A 24 4.10 -2.27 -31.85
N LYS A 25 3.76 -1.63 -30.73
CA LYS A 25 3.73 -2.32 -29.43
C LYS A 25 2.54 -3.30 -29.36
N PRO A 26 2.71 -4.49 -28.75
CA PRO A 26 1.62 -5.47 -28.58
C PRO A 26 0.52 -4.99 -27.65
N THR A 27 0.85 -4.10 -26.71
CA THR A 27 -0.07 -3.60 -25.69
C THR A 27 -0.98 -2.47 -26.20
N GLY A 28 -2.17 -2.37 -25.58
CA GLY A 28 -3.13 -1.31 -25.83
C GLY A 28 -4.12 -1.57 -26.97
N LYS A 29 -5.12 -0.69 -27.07
CA LYS A 29 -6.24 -0.78 -28.02
C LYS A 29 -5.75 -0.81 -29.46
N ILE A 30 -6.41 -1.64 -30.28
CA ILE A 30 -6.22 -1.66 -31.72
C ILE A 30 -6.96 -0.44 -32.27
N THR A 31 -6.28 0.38 -33.06
CA THR A 31 -6.87 1.53 -33.75
C THR A 31 -6.41 1.53 -35.19
N LEU A 32 -7.13 2.20 -36.08
CA LEU A 32 -6.75 2.36 -37.48
C LEU A 32 -5.35 2.98 -37.63
N ASN A 33 -5.00 3.93 -36.75
CA ASN A 33 -3.65 4.49 -36.68
C ASN A 33 -2.59 3.44 -36.32
N LYS A 34 -2.91 2.51 -35.42
CA LYS A 34 -2.01 1.42 -35.04
C LYS A 34 -1.82 0.43 -36.19
N ILE A 35 -2.89 0.09 -36.91
CA ILE A 35 -2.85 -0.78 -38.10
C ILE A 35 -2.02 -0.12 -39.20
N ASN A 36 -2.17 1.19 -39.43
CA ASN A 36 -1.40 1.91 -40.44
C ASN A 36 0.10 2.00 -40.11
N LYS A 37 0.44 2.22 -38.83
CA LYS A 37 1.83 2.18 -38.39
C LYS A 37 2.43 0.78 -38.53
N GLU A 38 1.62 -0.25 -38.32
CA GLU A 38 2.01 -1.64 -38.47
C GLU A 38 2.20 -2.06 -39.95
N SER A 39 1.39 -1.52 -40.86
CA SER A 39 1.55 -1.75 -42.31
C SER A 39 2.76 -1.00 -42.90
N GLY A 40 3.21 0.07 -42.24
CA GLY A 40 4.33 0.90 -42.70
C GLY A 40 3.98 1.84 -43.85
N LEU A 41 2.68 2.09 -44.06
CA LEU A 41 2.19 3.05 -45.03
C LEU A 41 2.30 4.49 -44.47
N ALA A 42 2.36 5.48 -45.36
CA ALA A 42 2.36 6.88 -44.95
C ALA A 42 1.05 7.25 -44.22
N HIS A 43 1.10 8.22 -43.32
CA HIS A 43 -0.04 8.57 -42.47
C HIS A 43 -1.29 9.01 -43.25
N SER A 44 -1.10 9.59 -44.43
CA SER A 44 -2.17 10.05 -45.34
C SER A 44 -3.05 8.92 -45.88
N TYR A 45 -2.56 7.68 -45.91
CA TYR A 45 -3.30 6.54 -46.48
C TYR A 45 -4.56 6.18 -45.70
N ILE A 46 -4.63 6.54 -44.41
CA ILE A 46 -5.80 6.29 -43.56
C ILE A 46 -7.04 7.05 -44.04
N HIS A 47 -6.84 8.22 -44.64
CA HIS A 47 -7.91 9.11 -45.11
C HIS A 47 -8.11 9.03 -46.63
N HIS A 48 -7.42 8.12 -47.30
CA HIS A 48 -7.51 7.99 -48.75
C HIS A 48 -8.76 7.19 -49.14
N LYS A 49 -9.48 7.65 -50.17
CA LYS A 49 -10.76 7.08 -50.63
C LYS A 49 -10.70 5.59 -50.97
N THR A 50 -9.53 5.07 -51.33
CA THR A 50 -9.34 3.64 -51.61
C THR A 50 -9.45 2.75 -50.35
N PHE A 51 -9.25 3.32 -49.17
CA PHE A 51 -9.30 2.60 -47.89
C PHE A 51 -10.62 2.81 -47.14
N GLU A 52 -11.56 3.58 -47.67
CA GLU A 52 -12.84 3.89 -47.03
C GLU A 52 -13.66 2.63 -46.74
N LYS A 53 -13.76 1.72 -47.72
CA LYS A 53 -14.45 0.43 -47.58
C LYS A 53 -13.77 -0.51 -46.56
N LEU A 54 -12.43 -0.54 -46.56
CA LEU A 54 -11.66 -1.34 -45.60
C LEU A 54 -11.80 -0.77 -44.17
N ARG A 55 -11.90 0.56 -44.05
CA ARG A 55 -12.07 1.23 -42.77
C ARG A 55 -13.39 0.85 -42.10
N GLU A 56 -14.47 0.77 -42.89
CA GLU A 56 -15.78 0.33 -42.41
C GLU A 56 -15.75 -1.15 -42.02
N GLU A 57 -15.17 -2.02 -42.86
CA GLU A 57 -15.02 -3.46 -42.58
C GLU A 57 -14.25 -3.71 -41.27
N PHE A 58 -13.10 -3.05 -41.08
CA PHE A 58 -12.28 -3.23 -39.88
C PHE A 58 -12.83 -2.49 -38.65
N SER A 59 -13.69 -1.49 -38.81
CA SER A 59 -14.29 -0.75 -37.70
C SER A 59 -15.04 -1.69 -36.75
N GLU A 60 -15.87 -2.57 -37.31
CA GLU A 60 -16.69 -3.53 -36.54
C GLU A 60 -15.81 -4.54 -35.79
N ASP A 61 -14.81 -5.11 -36.47
CA ASP A 61 -13.89 -6.07 -35.87
C ASP A 61 -12.99 -5.44 -34.79
N ILE A 62 -12.52 -4.21 -35.01
CA ILE A 62 -11.71 -3.46 -34.04
C ILE A 62 -12.52 -3.21 -32.76
N GLU A 63 -13.79 -2.84 -32.88
CA GLU A 63 -14.67 -2.66 -31.73
C GLU A 63 -14.87 -3.96 -30.94
N GLY A 64 -15.12 -5.07 -31.63
CA GLY A 64 -15.23 -6.40 -31.02
C GLY A 64 -13.96 -6.79 -30.25
N LEU A 65 -12.80 -6.66 -30.88
CA LEU A 65 -11.51 -7.00 -30.29
C LEU A 65 -11.15 -6.09 -29.09
N ASN A 66 -11.45 -4.79 -29.18
CA ASN A 66 -11.18 -3.86 -28.09
C ASN A 66 -12.10 -4.09 -26.87
N LYS A 67 -13.36 -4.52 -27.09
CA LYS A 67 -14.27 -4.91 -25.99
C LYS A 67 -13.76 -6.16 -25.26
N VAL A 68 -13.24 -7.15 -26.00
CA VAL A 68 -12.65 -8.36 -25.40
C VAL A 68 -11.37 -8.01 -24.64
N LYS A 69 -10.46 -7.20 -25.22
CA LYS A 69 -9.24 -6.74 -24.53
C LYS A 69 -9.52 -5.91 -23.28
N ALA A 70 -10.55 -5.05 -23.32
CA ALA A 70 -10.93 -4.26 -22.14
C ALA A 70 -11.39 -5.14 -20.96
N LYS A 71 -12.04 -6.27 -21.24
CA LYS A 71 -12.42 -7.25 -20.21
C LYS A 71 -11.22 -8.04 -19.69
N ALA A 72 -10.26 -8.36 -20.56
CA ALA A 72 -9.07 -9.13 -20.17
C ALA A 72 -8.05 -8.30 -19.35
N ASP A 73 -7.88 -7.01 -19.66
CA ASP A 73 -6.82 -6.19 -19.05
C ASP A 73 -7.30 -5.33 -17.84
N GLY A 74 -8.62 -5.17 -17.65
CA GLY A 74 -9.18 -4.09 -16.81
C GLY A 74 -9.81 -4.48 -15.46
N GLU A 75 -10.37 -5.68 -15.32
CA GLU A 75 -11.22 -6.01 -14.15
C GLU A 75 -10.45 -6.64 -12.97
N ASP A 76 -9.39 -7.41 -13.24
CA ASP A 76 -8.69 -8.14 -12.17
C ASP A 76 -7.69 -7.26 -11.38
N TYR A 77 -6.95 -6.38 -12.07
CA TYR A 77 -5.93 -5.52 -11.45
C TYR A 77 -6.52 -4.41 -10.57
N VAL A 78 -7.63 -3.81 -10.98
CA VAL A 78 -8.27 -2.72 -10.21
C VAL A 78 -8.89 -3.26 -8.93
N GLY A 79 -9.56 -4.42 -8.99
CA GLY A 79 -10.16 -5.06 -7.82
C GLY A 79 -9.13 -5.56 -6.80
N GLU A 80 -7.95 -6.02 -7.25
CA GLU A 80 -6.88 -6.41 -6.33
C GLU A 80 -6.21 -5.19 -5.67
N ALA A 81 -5.97 -4.12 -6.42
CA ALA A 81 -5.43 -2.87 -5.89
C ALA A 81 -6.35 -2.26 -4.82
N GLU A 82 -7.66 -2.19 -5.07
CA GLU A 82 -8.64 -1.68 -4.11
C GLU A 82 -8.73 -2.54 -2.83
N ARG A 83 -8.69 -3.87 -2.97
CA ARG A 83 -8.63 -4.80 -1.83
C ARG A 83 -7.38 -4.59 -0.99
N THR A 84 -6.25 -4.33 -1.65
CA THR A 84 -4.96 -4.08 -0.98
C THR A 84 -4.98 -2.75 -0.24
N ILE A 85 -5.48 -1.70 -0.87
CA ILE A 85 -5.65 -0.37 -0.26
C ILE A 85 -6.56 -0.46 0.97
N LYS A 86 -7.66 -1.22 0.88
CA LYS A 86 -8.56 -1.42 2.02
C LYS A 86 -7.86 -2.10 3.20
N ARG A 87 -7.14 -3.20 2.95
CA ARG A 87 -6.34 -3.90 3.99
C ARG A 87 -5.34 -2.96 4.64
N LEU A 88 -4.57 -2.22 3.86
CA LEU A 88 -3.57 -1.27 4.38
C LEU A 88 -4.21 -0.18 5.26
N ARG A 89 -5.40 0.32 4.90
CA ARG A 89 -6.13 1.28 5.75
C ARG A 89 -6.55 0.68 7.08
N ASP A 90 -7.01 -0.57 7.07
CA ASP A 90 -7.42 -1.26 8.28
C ASP A 90 -6.21 -1.55 9.18
N ASP A 91 -5.09 -1.98 8.61
CA ASP A 91 -3.82 -2.18 9.33
C ASP A 91 -3.36 -0.90 10.03
N VAL A 92 -3.35 0.23 9.30
CA VAL A 92 -3.00 1.54 9.87
C VAL A 92 -3.89 1.90 11.06
N LYS A 93 -5.21 1.67 10.97
CA LYS A 93 -6.13 1.94 12.09
C LYS A 93 -5.85 1.05 13.30
N THR A 94 -5.54 -0.22 13.07
CA THR A 94 -5.20 -1.13 14.19
C THR A 94 -3.91 -0.71 14.88
N GLU A 95 -2.90 -0.28 14.11
CA GLU A 95 -1.62 0.18 14.62
C GLU A 95 -1.74 1.50 15.38
N THR A 96 -2.53 2.47 14.90
CA THR A 96 -2.77 3.72 15.64
C THR A 96 -3.45 3.44 16.97
N ARG A 97 -4.47 2.58 16.98
CA ARG A 97 -5.17 2.18 18.22
C ARG A 97 -4.22 1.50 19.22
N ARG A 98 -3.36 0.59 18.75
CA ARG A 98 -2.36 -0.07 19.61
C ARG A 98 -1.38 0.93 20.21
N LYS A 99 -0.90 1.89 19.41
CA LYS A 99 0.02 2.93 19.89
C LYS A 99 -0.62 3.86 20.91
N GLU A 100 -1.91 4.18 20.74
CA GLU A 100 -2.65 4.98 21.72
C GLU A 100 -2.81 4.22 23.05
N SER A 101 -3.22 2.95 23.01
CA SER A 101 -3.29 2.09 24.21
C SER A 101 -1.94 1.99 24.90
N TYR A 102 -0.86 1.72 24.15
CA TYR A 102 0.46 1.62 24.74
C TYR A 102 0.91 2.92 25.43
N LYS A 103 0.56 4.08 24.87
CA LYS A 103 0.85 5.38 25.48
C LYS A 103 0.04 5.61 26.76
N SER A 104 -1.23 5.20 26.82
CA SER A 104 -2.01 5.28 28.05
C SER A 104 -1.44 4.38 29.13
N ASP A 105 -1.12 3.13 28.78
CA ASP A 105 -0.59 2.15 29.74
C ASP A 105 0.75 2.61 30.32
N LEU A 106 1.64 3.16 29.48
CA LEU A 106 2.90 3.76 29.96
C LEU A 106 2.68 4.94 30.91
N LYS A 107 1.66 5.77 30.64
CA LYS A 107 1.35 6.90 31.50
C LYS A 107 0.83 6.43 32.86
N GLU A 108 -0.04 5.42 32.86
CA GLU A 108 -0.57 4.81 34.08
C GLU A 108 0.54 4.15 34.91
N LEU A 109 1.39 3.33 34.28
CA LEU A 109 2.54 2.70 34.93
C LEU A 109 3.51 3.71 35.53
N ARG A 110 3.73 4.85 34.86
CA ARG A 110 4.59 5.90 35.39
C ARG A 110 4.00 6.53 36.65
N VAL A 111 2.70 6.84 36.63
CA VAL A 111 1.99 7.39 37.80
C VAL A 111 2.04 6.40 38.96
N GLU A 112 1.82 5.12 38.70
CA GLU A 112 1.90 4.07 39.71
C GLU A 112 3.32 3.92 40.28
N ALA A 113 4.35 3.94 39.43
CA ALA A 113 5.74 3.87 39.85
C ALA A 113 6.12 5.08 40.72
N ASP A 114 5.76 6.30 40.31
CA ASP A 114 6.02 7.52 41.07
C ASP A 114 5.33 7.47 42.44
N ALA A 115 4.08 6.98 42.50
CA ALA A 115 3.34 6.80 43.75
C ALA A 115 4.00 5.74 44.65
N ALA A 116 4.48 4.63 44.09
CA ALA A 116 5.17 3.58 44.83
C ALA A 116 6.51 4.08 45.40
N ILE A 117 7.28 4.85 44.62
CA ILE A 117 8.52 5.49 45.07
C ILE A 117 8.24 6.47 46.20
N ALA A 118 7.23 7.33 46.06
CA ALA A 118 6.85 8.27 47.11
C ALA A 118 6.45 7.55 48.41
N LYS A 119 5.64 6.51 48.31
CA LYS A 119 5.24 5.68 49.47
C LYS A 119 6.45 5.03 50.13
N SER A 120 7.36 4.47 49.35
CA SER A 120 8.60 3.87 49.83
C SER A 120 9.49 4.88 50.56
N ALA A 121 9.64 6.09 50.01
CA ALA A 121 10.41 7.17 50.63
C ALA A 121 9.81 7.59 51.99
N ILE A 122 8.48 7.73 52.07
CA ILE A 122 7.78 8.04 53.32
C ILE A 122 7.99 6.93 54.35
N MET A 123 7.84 5.67 53.95
CA MET A 123 8.06 4.52 54.83
C MET A 123 9.51 4.46 55.34
N ALA A 124 10.50 4.67 54.46
CA ALA A 124 11.91 4.68 54.83
C ALA A 124 12.23 5.78 55.85
N HIS A 125 11.70 6.99 55.63
CA HIS A 125 11.83 8.08 56.60
C HIS A 125 11.21 7.69 57.95
N ARG A 126 10.01 7.08 57.93
CA ARG A 126 9.35 6.67 59.17
C ARG A 126 10.12 5.59 59.92
N ILE A 127 10.68 4.61 59.22
CA ILE A 127 11.54 3.58 59.80
C ILE A 127 12.75 4.24 60.47
N PHE A 128 13.41 5.17 59.78
CA PHE A 128 14.55 5.90 60.33
C PHE A 128 14.20 6.65 61.63
N GLU A 129 13.07 7.36 61.66
CA GLU A 129 12.61 8.03 62.89
C GLU A 129 12.36 7.05 64.05
N LEU A 130 11.75 5.91 63.76
CA LEU A 130 11.45 4.87 64.74
C LEU A 130 12.74 4.25 65.28
N GLU A 131 13.68 3.91 64.41
CA GLU A 131 15.00 3.41 64.82
C GLU A 131 15.74 4.42 65.70
N ALA A 132 15.70 5.72 65.36
CA ALA A 132 16.32 6.77 66.16
C ALA A 132 15.63 6.92 67.53
N ARG A 133 14.32 6.68 67.61
CA ARG A 133 13.59 6.65 68.88
C ARG A 133 13.95 5.42 69.70
N GLU A 134 13.99 4.24 69.10
CA GLU A 134 14.37 2.99 69.77
C GLU A 134 15.79 3.06 70.32
N ARG A 135 16.76 3.57 69.55
CA ARG A 135 18.13 3.78 70.03
C ARG A 135 18.18 4.65 71.29
N ARG A 136 17.47 5.79 71.28
CA ARG A 136 17.37 6.66 72.46
C ARG A 136 16.74 5.98 73.68
N CYS A 137 15.67 5.20 73.48
CA CYS A 137 15.03 4.45 74.56
C CYS A 137 15.94 3.32 75.09
N ASN A 138 16.64 2.61 74.21
CA ASN A 138 17.57 1.54 74.59
C ASN A 138 18.77 2.11 75.36
N GLU A 139 19.34 3.24 74.94
CA GLU A 139 20.41 3.94 75.67
C GLU A 139 19.95 4.37 77.07
N ALA A 140 18.72 4.86 77.22
CA ALA A 140 18.14 5.23 78.51
C ALA A 140 17.88 4.01 79.43
N ASN A 141 17.69 2.83 78.87
CA ASN A 141 17.45 1.57 79.59
C ASN A 141 18.74 0.80 79.95
N VAL A 142 19.93 1.33 79.63
CA VAL A 142 21.20 0.72 80.05
C VAL A 142 21.40 0.98 81.55
N ILE A 143 21.10 -0.03 82.38
CA ILE A 143 21.51 -0.06 83.77
C ILE A 143 23.04 -0.21 83.81
N LYS A 144 23.76 0.86 84.20
CA LYS A 144 25.19 0.77 84.48
C LYS A 144 25.40 -0.11 85.72
N PHE A 145 25.80 -1.36 85.52
CA PHE A 145 26.37 -2.16 86.59
C PHE A 145 27.74 -1.59 86.94
N ASN A 146 27.80 -0.77 88.00
CA ASN A 146 29.07 -0.41 88.63
C ASN A 146 29.62 -1.67 89.31
N ASN A 147 30.57 -2.33 88.66
CA ASN A 147 31.37 -3.37 89.29
C ASN A 147 32.30 -2.70 90.31
N ARG A 148 32.21 -3.17 91.56
CA ARG A 148 33.12 -2.83 92.67
C ARG A 148 34.55 -3.28 92.37
#